data_AF-A0A0B1S3C7-F1
#
_entry.id   AF-A0A0B1S3C7-F1
#
_cell.length_a   1.000
_cell.length_b   1.000
_cell.length_c   1.000
_cell.angle_alpha   90.00
_cell.angle_beta   90.00
_cell.angle_gamma   90.00
#
_symmetry.space_group_name_H-M   'P 1'
#
loop_
_entity.id
_entity.type
_entity.pdbx_description
1 polymer ?
#
loop_
_entity_poly.entity_id
_entity_poly.type
_entity_poly.pdbx_seq_one_letter_code
_entity_poly.pdbx_strand_id
1 'polypeptide(L)'
;MYTFSGSTLYIVDNPYLEKLPNFNIVDGKRVNLLVINNPKLNTSQLLEECKIKKCSNATINKIQKPYTCTFSLPLSPGCRFIFGDVDLPGYDESLDQIKVIYGTLTLNGTNVTSFPKLPNLRRLVQNPGKPLLVVENNQELTDMKALYNTTLDIDDIQNAVRISGNPKLCKTRKEANETFVVKYLDHINFCKEEPAVKDAAIKSASMDNGFDFKRLIFSRSSGTIGCWAAALIYSLLLNLVNL
;
A
#
# COMPACT_ATOMS: atom_id res chain seq x y z
N MET A 1 37.84 20.41 -37.57
CA MET A 1 36.43 20.69 -37.20
C MET A 1 36.33 20.44 -35.70
N TYR A 2 36.39 21.49 -34.87
CA TYR A 2 36.39 21.35 -33.42
C TYR A 2 34.94 21.17 -32.94
N THR A 3 34.59 19.96 -32.51
CA THR A 3 33.35 19.72 -31.76
C THR A 3 33.52 20.35 -30.39
N PHE A 4 32.90 21.51 -30.18
CA PHE A 4 32.82 22.11 -28.86
C PHE A 4 32.18 21.11 -27.89
N SER A 5 32.94 20.62 -26.90
CA SER A 5 32.43 19.70 -25.88
C SER A 5 31.30 20.41 -25.12
N GLY A 6 30.12 19.80 -25.11
CA GLY A 6 29.01 20.27 -24.31
C GLY A 6 29.35 20.37 -22.82
N SER A 7 28.64 21.23 -22.09
CA SER A 7 28.77 21.30 -20.64
C SER A 7 28.29 20.00 -20.02
N THR A 8 29.04 19.48 -19.05
CA THR A 8 28.79 18.15 -18.49
C THR A 8 28.67 18.19 -16.97
N LEU A 9 27.70 17.48 -16.41
CA LEU A 9 27.47 17.33 -14.98
C LEU A 9 27.28 15.86 -14.62
N TYR A 10 28.06 15.37 -13.67
CA TYR A 10 27.98 14.01 -13.13
C TYR A 10 27.83 14.05 -11.61
N ILE A 11 26.71 13.55 -11.11
CA ILE A 11 26.44 13.43 -9.67
C ILE A 11 25.87 12.04 -9.42
N VAL A 12 26.65 11.20 -8.76
CA VAL A 12 26.35 9.78 -8.59
C VAL A 12 26.59 9.41 -7.14
N ASP A 13 25.68 8.65 -6.55
CA ASP A 13 25.83 8.01 -5.23
C ASP A 13 26.18 8.98 -4.08
N ASN A 14 25.54 10.17 -4.04
CA ASN A 14 25.73 11.11 -2.92
C ASN A 14 24.52 11.08 -1.96
N PRO A 15 24.61 10.35 -0.82
CA PRO A 15 23.50 10.19 0.12
C PRO A 15 23.19 11.45 0.94
N TYR A 16 24.09 12.43 0.95
CA TYR A 16 23.97 13.64 1.77
C TYR A 16 23.64 14.89 0.95
N LEU A 17 23.67 14.81 -0.38
CA LEU A 17 23.39 15.95 -1.23
C LEU A 17 21.89 16.27 -1.24
N GLU A 18 21.51 17.37 -0.60
CA GLU A 18 20.09 17.76 -0.46
C GLU A 18 19.64 18.73 -1.57
N LYS A 19 20.55 19.58 -2.05
CA LYS A 19 20.24 20.67 -2.98
C LYS A 19 21.33 20.81 -4.05
N LEU A 20 20.90 21.15 -5.26
CA LEU A 20 21.78 21.65 -6.30
C LEU A 20 21.71 23.18 -6.34
N PRO A 21 22.78 23.87 -6.81
CA PRO A 21 22.63 25.26 -7.21
C PRO A 21 21.60 25.40 -8.33
N ASN A 22 21.02 26.58 -8.49
CA ASN A 22 20.13 26.85 -9.61
C ASN A 22 20.90 26.72 -10.94
N PHE A 23 20.41 25.87 -11.83
CA PHE A 23 20.98 25.74 -13.17
C PHE A 23 20.31 26.69 -14.15
N ASN A 24 21.12 27.31 -15.00
CA ASN A 24 20.66 28.00 -16.20
C ASN A 24 21.27 27.28 -17.40
N ILE A 25 20.46 26.48 -18.09
CA ILE A 25 20.91 25.74 -19.28
C ILE A 25 20.77 26.69 -20.47
N VAL A 26 21.90 27.01 -21.12
CA VAL A 26 21.91 27.88 -22.30
C VAL A 26 21.32 27.15 -23.51
N ASP A 27 21.77 25.91 -23.74
CA ASP A 27 21.31 25.05 -24.84
C ASP A 27 21.18 23.60 -24.39
N GLY A 28 19.94 23.10 -24.27
CA GLY A 28 19.65 21.73 -23.84
C GLY A 28 20.14 20.64 -24.79
N LYS A 29 20.47 20.98 -26.04
CA LYS A 29 21.02 20.02 -27.02
C LYS A 29 22.51 19.76 -26.81
N ARG A 30 23.18 20.61 -26.03
CA ARG A 30 24.63 20.61 -25.82
C ARG A 30 25.02 20.35 -24.37
N VAL A 31 24.13 19.72 -23.60
CA VAL A 31 24.42 19.32 -22.22
C VAL A 31 24.42 17.81 -22.07
N ASN A 32 25.35 17.32 -21.27
CA ASN A 32 25.41 15.92 -20.86
C ASN A 32 25.24 15.86 -19.34
N LEU A 33 24.09 15.36 -18.89
CA LEU A 33 23.71 15.35 -17.49
C LEU A 33 23.53 13.89 -17.06
N LEU A 34 24.13 13.53 -15.94
CA LEU A 34 23.90 12.26 -15.25
C LEU A 34 23.79 12.55 -13.76
N VAL A 35 22.59 12.36 -13.21
CA VAL A 35 22.31 12.52 -11.78
C VAL A 35 21.59 11.28 -11.32
N ILE A 36 22.24 10.39 -10.58
CA ILE A 36 21.66 9.11 -10.18
C ILE A 36 21.98 8.76 -8.72
N ASN A 37 21.04 8.08 -8.06
CA ASN A 37 21.16 7.56 -6.69
C ASN A 37 21.54 8.61 -5.62
N ASN A 38 20.89 9.76 -5.65
CA ASN A 38 21.01 10.83 -4.63
C ASN A 38 19.68 10.94 -3.85
N PRO A 39 19.47 10.18 -2.76
CA PRO A 39 18.18 9.98 -2.11
C PRO A 39 17.57 11.25 -1.48
N LYS A 40 18.40 12.22 -1.09
CA LYS A 40 17.95 13.49 -0.50
C LYS A 40 17.81 14.61 -1.53
N LEU A 41 18.26 14.38 -2.75
CA LEU A 41 18.38 15.42 -3.76
C LEU A 41 17.05 15.69 -4.44
N ASN A 42 16.62 16.94 -4.38
CA ASN A 42 15.51 17.42 -5.18
C ASN A 42 15.99 17.88 -6.57
N THR A 43 15.69 17.10 -7.60
CA THR A 43 16.07 17.41 -8.99
C THR A 43 15.01 18.17 -9.79
N SER A 44 13.91 18.63 -9.16
CA SER A 44 12.79 19.27 -9.86
C SER A 44 13.23 20.48 -10.70
N GLN A 45 14.04 21.37 -10.14
CA GLN A 45 14.53 22.56 -10.85
C GLN A 45 15.34 22.18 -12.11
N LEU A 46 16.23 21.19 -12.00
CA LEU A 46 17.04 20.73 -13.12
C LEU A 46 16.18 20.07 -14.21
N LEU A 47 15.19 19.27 -13.82
CA LEU A 47 14.25 18.62 -14.76
C LEU A 47 13.37 19.64 -15.50
N GLU A 48 12.87 20.66 -14.78
CA GLU A 48 12.09 21.76 -15.36
C GLU A 48 12.91 22.59 -16.35
N GLU A 49 14.13 22.96 -15.95
CA GLU A 49 15.05 23.70 -16.82
C GLU A 49 15.37 22.89 -18.10
N CYS A 50 15.62 21.58 -17.96
CA CYS A 50 15.85 20.73 -19.11
C CYS A 50 14.64 20.66 -20.05
N LYS A 51 13.41 20.63 -19.50
CA LYS A 51 12.18 20.66 -20.30
C LYS A 51 12.05 21.98 -21.06
N ILE A 52 12.26 23.12 -20.40
CA ILE A 52 12.20 24.46 -21.00
C ILE A 52 13.23 24.59 -22.13
N LYS A 53 14.44 24.08 -21.90
CA LYS A 53 15.57 24.20 -22.84
C LYS A 53 15.65 23.06 -23.85
N LYS A 54 14.62 22.19 -23.89
CA LYS A 54 14.48 21.09 -24.86
C LYS A 54 15.67 20.13 -24.84
N CYS A 55 16.10 19.72 -23.64
CA CYS A 55 17.04 18.60 -23.49
C CYS A 55 16.53 17.36 -24.23
N SER A 56 17.45 16.55 -24.74
CA SER A 56 17.09 15.27 -25.35
C SER A 56 16.44 14.33 -24.33
N ASN A 57 15.53 13.46 -24.77
CA ASN A 57 14.96 12.42 -23.90
C ASN A 57 16.05 11.54 -23.28
N ALA A 58 17.12 11.25 -24.03
CA ALA A 58 18.27 10.50 -23.53
C ALA A 58 18.97 11.22 -22.37
N THR A 59 19.06 12.55 -22.39
CA THR A 59 19.60 13.36 -21.28
C THR A 59 18.65 13.36 -20.10
N ILE A 60 17.35 13.59 -20.33
CA ILE A 60 16.33 13.64 -19.27
C ILE A 60 16.26 12.31 -18.52
N ASN A 61 16.35 11.18 -19.24
CA ASN A 61 16.30 9.84 -18.65
C ASN A 61 17.53 9.50 -17.78
N LYS A 62 18.62 10.27 -17.89
CA LYS A 62 19.82 10.15 -17.04
C LYS A 62 19.76 11.02 -15.79
N ILE A 63 18.70 11.83 -15.64
CA ILE A 63 18.46 12.63 -14.45
C ILE A 63 17.42 11.90 -13.61
N GLN A 64 17.80 11.49 -12.41
CA GLN A 64 16.90 10.87 -11.45
C GLN A 64 15.70 11.78 -11.16
N LYS A 65 14.57 11.18 -10.79
CA LYS A 65 13.48 11.93 -10.18
C LYS A 65 13.90 12.44 -8.79
N PRO A 66 13.25 13.49 -8.28
CA PRO A 66 13.53 13.98 -6.94
C PRO A 66 13.44 12.84 -5.92
N TYR A 67 14.42 12.71 -5.03
CA TYR A 67 14.40 11.72 -3.96
C TYR A 67 14.38 10.25 -4.42
N THR A 68 15.08 9.95 -5.52
CA THR A 68 15.24 8.58 -6.03
C THR A 68 16.41 7.87 -5.37
N CYS A 69 16.25 6.59 -5.05
CA CYS A 69 17.32 5.72 -4.59
C CYS A 69 17.34 4.40 -5.35
N THR A 70 18.50 3.74 -5.33
CA THR A 70 18.63 2.31 -5.66
C THR A 70 18.07 1.48 -4.52
N PHE A 71 17.37 0.39 -4.85
CA PHE A 71 16.83 -0.51 -3.83
C PHE A 71 17.95 -1.18 -3.03
N SER A 72 17.90 -1.00 -1.71
CA SER A 72 18.74 -1.70 -0.73
C SER A 72 18.03 -1.62 0.61
N LEU A 73 18.03 -2.71 1.38
CA LEU A 73 17.44 -2.72 2.72
C LEU A 73 18.55 -2.62 3.79
N PRO A 74 18.39 -1.73 4.80
CA PRO A 74 17.34 -0.73 4.92
C PRO A 74 17.50 0.42 3.91
N LEU A 75 16.40 1.02 3.49
CA LEU A 75 16.41 2.14 2.54
C LEU A 75 16.99 3.42 3.16
N SER A 76 17.70 4.18 2.33
CA SER A 76 18.22 5.49 2.72
C SER A 76 17.09 6.44 3.15
N PRO A 77 17.24 7.19 4.26
CA PRO A 77 16.24 8.15 4.71
C PRO A 77 15.94 9.21 3.65
N GLY A 78 14.65 9.46 3.42
CA GLY A 78 14.16 10.41 2.44
C GLY A 78 13.92 9.82 1.05
N CYS A 79 14.24 8.54 0.82
CA CYS A 79 13.92 7.89 -0.44
C CYS A 79 12.40 7.79 -0.62
N ARG A 80 11.90 8.32 -1.75
CA ARG A 80 10.47 8.30 -2.09
C ARG A 80 10.20 7.56 -3.39
N PHE A 81 11.22 7.39 -4.22
CA PHE A 81 11.13 6.76 -5.53
C PHE A 81 12.22 5.70 -5.64
N ILE A 82 11.84 4.50 -6.09
CA ILE A 82 12.81 3.47 -6.42
C ILE A 82 12.86 3.32 -7.94
N PHE A 83 14.06 3.29 -8.48
CA PHE A 83 14.28 2.93 -9.88
C PHE A 83 15.03 1.60 -9.92
N GLY A 84 14.33 0.52 -10.30
CA GLY A 84 14.86 -0.84 -10.24
C GLY A 84 13.84 -1.82 -9.67
N ASP A 85 14.25 -3.08 -9.66
CA ASP A 85 13.45 -4.18 -9.13
C ASP A 85 13.58 -4.23 -7.59
N VAL A 86 12.48 -4.56 -6.92
CA VAL A 86 12.33 -4.59 -5.46
C VAL A 86 11.94 -5.99 -5.04
N ASP A 87 12.87 -6.68 -4.38
CA ASP A 87 12.62 -7.99 -3.79
C ASP A 87 12.22 -7.82 -2.32
N LEU A 88 11.01 -8.24 -1.96
CA LEU A 88 10.48 -8.18 -0.61
C LEU A 88 10.82 -9.47 0.14
N PRO A 89 11.77 -9.46 1.09
CA PRO A 89 11.99 -10.62 1.98
C PRO A 89 10.91 -10.73 3.07
N GLY A 90 10.14 -9.66 3.28
CA GLY A 90 9.18 -9.47 4.36
C GLY A 90 8.81 -8.01 4.53
N TYR A 91 8.30 -7.64 5.71
CA TYR A 91 8.08 -6.24 6.06
C TYR A 91 9.37 -5.59 6.57
N ASP A 92 9.67 -4.40 6.07
CA ASP A 92 10.76 -3.54 6.51
C ASP A 92 10.23 -2.10 6.63
N GLU A 93 10.41 -1.48 7.79
CA GLU A 93 9.89 -0.13 8.08
C GLU A 93 10.44 0.95 7.14
N SER A 94 11.64 0.75 6.60
CA SER A 94 12.27 1.69 5.68
C SER A 94 11.55 1.77 4.34
N LEU A 95 10.69 0.80 4.01
CA LEU A 95 9.82 0.83 2.83
C LEU A 95 8.62 1.77 3.00
N ASP A 96 8.28 2.18 4.22
CA ASP A 96 7.10 3.00 4.50
C ASP A 96 7.17 4.38 3.85
N GLN A 97 8.37 4.91 3.55
CA GLN A 97 8.57 6.20 2.87
C GLN A 97 8.35 6.16 1.35
N ILE A 98 8.34 4.98 0.75
CA ILE A 98 8.27 4.81 -0.70
C ILE A 98 6.90 5.18 -1.24
N LYS A 99 6.88 5.97 -2.31
CA LYS A 99 5.66 6.42 -2.99
C LYS A 99 5.47 5.79 -4.35
N VAL A 100 6.57 5.58 -5.08
CA VAL A 100 6.55 5.05 -6.45
C VAL A 100 7.72 4.10 -6.65
N ILE A 101 7.46 2.97 -7.33
CA ILE A 101 8.49 2.04 -7.79
C ILE A 101 8.42 1.98 -9.31
N TYR A 102 9.56 2.19 -9.96
CA TYR A 102 9.75 1.99 -11.40
C TYR A 102 10.51 0.68 -11.61
N GLY A 103 9.78 -0.42 -11.82
CA GLY A 103 10.35 -1.75 -11.94
C GLY A 103 9.43 -2.85 -11.43
N THR A 104 10.03 -4.01 -11.15
CA THR A 104 9.34 -5.21 -10.69
C THR A 104 9.25 -5.22 -9.18
N LEU A 105 8.05 -5.41 -8.61
CA LEU A 105 7.89 -5.73 -7.20
C LEU A 105 7.73 -7.24 -7.03
N THR A 106 8.63 -7.88 -6.28
CA THR A 106 8.69 -9.33 -6.12
C THR A 106 8.46 -9.74 -4.68
N LEU A 107 7.54 -10.68 -4.45
CA LEU A 107 7.38 -11.43 -3.21
C LEU A 107 7.40 -12.93 -3.56
N ASN A 108 8.55 -13.58 -3.39
CA ASN A 108 8.74 -14.96 -3.84
C ASN A 108 9.30 -15.86 -2.74
N GLY A 109 8.66 -17.01 -2.52
CA GLY A 109 9.19 -18.06 -1.65
C GLY A 109 9.31 -17.64 -0.17
N THR A 110 8.45 -16.74 0.30
CA THR A 110 8.48 -16.23 1.67
C THR A 110 7.46 -16.94 2.57
N ASN A 111 7.67 -16.85 3.88
CA ASN A 111 6.76 -17.38 4.92
C ASN A 111 5.84 -16.29 5.51
N VAL A 112 5.64 -15.18 4.80
CA VAL A 112 4.75 -14.10 5.29
C VAL A 112 3.29 -14.54 5.17
N THR A 113 2.48 -14.15 6.15
CA THR A 113 1.04 -14.46 6.16
C THR A 113 0.20 -13.45 5.37
N SER A 114 0.73 -12.25 5.15
CA SER A 114 0.08 -11.16 4.42
C SER A 114 1.12 -10.41 3.59
N PHE A 115 0.68 -9.82 2.47
CA PHE A 115 1.58 -9.03 1.64
C PHE A 115 2.14 -7.84 2.45
N PRO A 116 3.47 -7.59 2.41
CA PRO A 116 4.09 -6.53 3.21
C PRO A 116 3.40 -5.18 3.03
N LYS A 117 3.16 -4.49 4.14
CA LYS A 117 2.53 -3.16 4.12
C LYS A 117 3.47 -2.15 3.51
N LEU A 118 2.93 -1.33 2.59
CA LEU A 118 3.64 -0.23 1.93
C LEU A 118 2.74 1.01 2.00
N PRO A 119 2.57 1.63 3.20
CA PRO A 119 1.48 2.55 3.48
C PRO A 119 1.47 3.82 2.62
N ASN A 120 2.63 4.27 2.15
CA ASN A 120 2.74 5.43 1.27
C ASN A 120 2.87 5.08 -0.21
N LEU A 121 2.94 3.80 -0.57
CA LEU A 121 3.04 3.37 -1.96
C LEU A 121 1.74 3.70 -2.68
N ARG A 122 1.86 4.45 -3.78
CA ARG A 122 0.71 4.90 -4.58
C ARG A 122 0.75 4.32 -5.98
N ARG A 123 1.94 4.00 -6.49
CA ARG A 123 2.12 3.72 -7.92
C ARG A 123 3.24 2.71 -8.15
N LEU A 124 2.96 1.71 -8.97
CA LEU A 124 3.95 0.80 -9.54
C LEU A 124 3.97 1.03 -11.05
N VAL A 125 5.15 1.27 -11.61
CA VAL A 125 5.33 1.53 -13.04
C VAL A 125 6.16 0.42 -13.67
N GLN A 126 5.60 -0.23 -14.69
CA GLN A 126 6.24 -1.34 -15.39
C GLN A 126 7.43 -0.88 -16.24
N ASN A 127 8.52 -1.62 -16.15
CA ASN A 127 9.62 -1.51 -17.09
C ASN A 127 9.29 -2.32 -18.36
N PRO A 128 9.58 -1.82 -19.57
CA PRO A 128 9.29 -2.53 -20.81
C PRO A 128 9.87 -3.95 -20.81
N GLY A 129 9.05 -4.94 -21.18
CA GLY A 129 9.45 -6.35 -21.29
C GLY A 129 9.68 -7.06 -19.95
N LYS A 130 9.34 -6.45 -18.81
CA LYS A 130 9.42 -7.07 -17.48
C LYS A 130 8.04 -7.14 -16.81
N PRO A 131 7.79 -8.11 -15.93
CA PRO A 131 6.61 -8.07 -15.07
C PRO A 131 6.67 -6.84 -14.14
N LEU A 132 5.50 -6.34 -13.77
CA LEU A 132 5.33 -5.28 -12.77
C LEU A 132 5.26 -5.86 -11.35
N LEU A 133 4.54 -6.98 -11.19
CA LEU A 133 4.31 -7.62 -9.90
C LEU A 133 4.49 -9.13 -10.03
N VAL A 134 5.30 -9.71 -9.16
CA VAL A 134 5.55 -11.15 -9.07
C VAL A 134 5.29 -11.60 -7.64
N VAL A 135 4.27 -12.41 -7.43
CA VAL A 135 3.91 -12.99 -6.12
C VAL A 135 3.81 -14.50 -6.26
N GLU A 136 4.90 -15.19 -5.95
CA GLU A 136 5.02 -16.62 -6.26
C GLU A 136 5.47 -17.46 -5.06
N ASN A 137 4.96 -18.68 -4.94
CA ASN A 137 5.47 -19.70 -4.03
C ASN A 137 5.43 -19.36 -2.52
N ASN A 138 4.55 -18.46 -2.09
CA ASN A 138 4.42 -18.08 -0.68
C ASN A 138 3.39 -18.98 0.03
N GLN A 139 3.87 -19.96 0.82
CA GLN A 139 3.03 -21.02 1.40
C GLN A 139 2.01 -20.52 2.42
N GLU A 140 2.35 -19.45 3.12
CA GLU A 140 1.57 -18.90 4.23
C GLU A 140 0.75 -17.67 3.83
N LEU A 141 0.95 -17.14 2.62
CA LEU A 141 0.31 -15.90 2.18
C LEU A 141 -1.21 -16.08 2.05
N THR A 142 -1.96 -15.28 2.80
CA THR A 142 -3.44 -15.34 2.83
C THR A 142 -4.11 -14.17 2.14
N ASP A 143 -3.47 -13.00 2.08
CA ASP A 143 -4.06 -11.80 1.50
C ASP A 143 -3.03 -10.88 0.83
N MET A 144 -3.53 -10.02 -0.07
CA MET A 144 -2.74 -9.02 -0.81
C MET A 144 -3.31 -7.60 -0.65
N LYS A 145 -3.97 -7.31 0.48
CA LYS A 145 -4.76 -6.08 0.68
C LYS A 145 -3.94 -4.81 0.56
N ALA A 146 -2.64 -4.87 0.88
CA ALA A 146 -1.72 -3.74 0.76
C ALA A 146 -1.67 -3.15 -0.65
N LEU A 147 -2.01 -3.92 -1.69
CA LEU A 147 -1.96 -3.48 -3.09
C LEU A 147 -3.29 -2.90 -3.62
N TYR A 148 -4.40 -3.00 -2.88
CA TYR A 148 -5.72 -2.65 -3.42
C TYR A 148 -5.85 -1.17 -3.78
N ASN A 149 -5.15 -0.30 -3.05
CA ASN A 149 -5.12 1.14 -3.29
C ASN A 149 -3.93 1.61 -4.13
N THR A 150 -3.16 0.68 -4.72
CA THR A 150 -1.98 1.00 -5.51
C THR A 150 -2.34 1.04 -7.00
N THR A 151 -2.01 2.16 -7.67
CA THR A 151 -2.15 2.28 -9.12
C THR A 151 -1.05 1.48 -9.82
N LEU A 152 -1.44 0.61 -10.74
CA LEU A 152 -0.51 -0.15 -11.58
C LEU A 152 -0.48 0.46 -12.99
N ASP A 153 0.65 1.04 -13.39
CA ASP A 153 0.88 1.50 -14.77
C ASP A 153 1.56 0.40 -15.56
N ILE A 154 0.73 -0.29 -16.31
CA ILE A 154 1.10 -1.43 -17.13
C ILE A 154 1.21 -0.96 -18.57
N ASP A 155 2.36 -1.24 -19.17
CA ASP A 155 2.63 -1.03 -20.60
C ASP A 155 2.33 -2.31 -21.39
N ASP A 156 2.78 -3.47 -20.88
CA ASP A 156 2.51 -4.79 -21.46
C ASP A 156 1.70 -5.66 -20.49
N ILE A 157 0.42 -5.82 -20.81
CA ILE A 157 -0.54 -6.57 -19.99
C ILE A 157 -0.27 -8.07 -19.95
N GLN A 158 0.32 -8.67 -21.00
CA GLN A 158 0.32 -10.12 -21.16
C GLN A 158 1.15 -10.86 -20.11
N ASN A 159 2.04 -10.17 -19.38
CA ASN A 159 2.82 -10.73 -18.28
C ASN A 159 3.07 -9.73 -17.15
N ALA A 160 2.25 -8.68 -17.03
CA ALA A 160 2.47 -7.62 -16.05
C ALA A 160 2.36 -8.12 -14.61
N VAL A 161 1.43 -9.02 -14.33
CA VAL A 161 1.15 -9.49 -12.97
C VAL A 161 1.18 -11.01 -12.96
N ARG A 162 2.05 -11.59 -12.14
CA ARG A 162 2.22 -13.03 -11.97
C ARG A 162 1.91 -13.41 -10.54
N ILE A 163 0.89 -14.23 -10.36
CA ILE A 163 0.44 -14.69 -9.04
C ILE A 163 0.22 -16.20 -9.13
N SER A 164 1.10 -16.99 -8.51
CA SER A 164 1.03 -18.45 -8.61
C SER A 164 1.70 -19.15 -7.42
N GLY A 165 1.36 -20.41 -7.15
CA GLY A 165 2.00 -21.19 -6.08
C GLY A 165 1.75 -20.66 -4.65
N ASN A 166 0.68 -19.89 -4.43
CA ASN A 166 0.30 -19.37 -3.11
C ASN A 166 -0.95 -20.12 -2.58
N PRO A 167 -0.81 -21.31 -1.96
CA PRO A 167 -1.94 -22.21 -1.71
C PRO A 167 -2.97 -21.70 -0.70
N LYS A 168 -2.59 -20.79 0.20
CA LYS A 168 -3.49 -20.20 1.20
C LYS A 168 -4.10 -18.86 0.77
N LEU A 169 -3.66 -18.31 -0.38
CA LEU A 169 -4.17 -17.06 -0.89
C LEU A 169 -5.60 -17.26 -1.39
N CYS A 170 -6.52 -16.48 -0.86
CA CYS A 170 -7.92 -16.54 -1.24
C CYS A 170 -8.56 -15.16 -1.14
N LYS A 171 -9.66 -14.93 -1.87
CA LYS A 171 -10.42 -13.67 -1.82
C LYS A 171 -11.70 -13.82 -1.01
N THR A 172 -12.11 -12.79 -0.28
CA THR A 172 -13.42 -12.80 0.39
C THR A 172 -14.51 -12.20 -0.51
N ARG A 173 -15.79 -12.46 -0.20
CA ARG A 173 -16.91 -11.85 -0.95
C ARG A 173 -16.91 -10.32 -0.87
N LYS A 174 -16.44 -9.75 0.24
CA LYS A 174 -16.32 -8.29 0.41
C LYS A 174 -15.28 -7.70 -0.53
N GLU A 175 -14.22 -8.46 -0.83
CA GLU A 175 -13.10 -8.03 -1.66
C GLU A 175 -13.33 -8.30 -3.15
N ALA A 176 -14.35 -9.10 -3.51
CA ALA A 176 -14.61 -9.51 -4.89
C ALA A 176 -14.83 -8.35 -5.86
N ASN A 177 -15.26 -7.19 -5.35
CA ASN A 177 -15.52 -5.99 -6.14
C ASN A 177 -14.34 -5.01 -6.18
N GLU A 178 -13.25 -5.30 -5.46
CA GLU A 178 -12.06 -4.45 -5.47
C GLU A 178 -11.40 -4.49 -6.85
N THR A 179 -11.03 -3.32 -7.39
CA THR A 179 -10.52 -3.22 -8.77
C THR A 179 -9.29 -4.10 -8.98
N PHE A 180 -8.41 -4.17 -7.98
CA PHE A 180 -7.23 -5.05 -8.02
C PHE A 180 -7.62 -6.53 -8.08
N VAL A 181 -8.59 -6.94 -7.26
CA VAL A 181 -9.04 -8.34 -7.17
C VAL A 181 -9.70 -8.78 -8.46
N VAL A 182 -10.59 -7.95 -9.02
CA VAL A 182 -11.27 -8.23 -10.29
C VAL A 182 -10.27 -8.40 -11.44
N LYS A 183 -9.22 -7.58 -11.48
CA LYS A 183 -8.25 -7.60 -12.59
C LYS A 183 -7.20 -8.69 -12.48
N TYR A 184 -6.72 -8.98 -11.27
CA TYR A 184 -5.50 -9.78 -11.08
C TYR A 184 -5.67 -11.02 -10.22
N LEU A 185 -6.79 -11.15 -9.50
CA LEU A 185 -7.07 -12.28 -8.61
C LEU A 185 -8.37 -13.01 -9.00
N ASP A 186 -8.81 -12.87 -10.24
CA ASP A 186 -10.02 -13.51 -10.76
C ASP A 186 -9.98 -15.05 -10.67
N HIS A 187 -8.82 -15.63 -10.98
CA HIS A 187 -8.49 -17.05 -10.94
C HIS A 187 -8.24 -17.60 -9.52
N ILE A 188 -8.10 -16.72 -8.52
CA ILE A 188 -7.95 -17.12 -7.12
C ILE A 188 -9.32 -17.47 -6.53
N ASN A 189 -9.39 -18.59 -5.81
CA ASN A 189 -10.64 -19.07 -5.20
C ASN A 189 -11.10 -18.19 -4.05
N PHE A 190 -12.40 -18.28 -3.75
CA PHE A 190 -12.93 -17.71 -2.51
C PHE A 190 -12.41 -18.45 -1.29
N CYS A 191 -12.18 -17.71 -0.21
CA CYS A 191 -11.86 -18.33 1.07
C CYS A 191 -13.01 -19.23 1.51
N LYS A 192 -12.70 -20.42 2.04
CA LYS A 192 -13.70 -21.24 2.70
C LYS A 192 -14.21 -20.44 3.89
N GLU A 193 -15.48 -20.08 3.88
CA GLU A 193 -16.12 -19.49 5.06
C GLU A 193 -15.95 -20.50 6.19
N GLU A 194 -15.31 -20.08 7.29
CA GLU A 194 -15.35 -20.89 8.51
C GLU A 194 -16.83 -21.11 8.83
N PRO A 195 -17.25 -22.37 9.07
CA PRO A 195 -18.62 -22.64 9.42
C PRO A 195 -18.94 -21.77 10.64
N ALA A 196 -19.95 -20.92 10.49
CA ALA A 196 -20.46 -20.12 11.59
C ALA A 196 -20.59 -21.05 12.79
N VAL A 197 -19.89 -20.72 13.88
CA VAL A 197 -20.03 -21.41 15.16
C VAL A 197 -21.53 -21.39 15.42
N LYS A 198 -22.18 -22.54 15.23
CA LYS A 198 -23.61 -22.68 15.52
C LYS A 198 -23.67 -22.47 17.01
N ASP A 199 -24.15 -21.30 17.44
CA ASP A 199 -24.51 -21.06 18.82
C ASP A 199 -25.33 -22.27 19.26
N ALA A 200 -24.73 -23.04 20.17
CA ALA A 200 -25.36 -24.22 20.71
C ALA A 200 -26.65 -23.73 21.34
N ALA A 201 -27.77 -24.07 20.71
CA ALA A 201 -29.08 -23.87 21.27
C ALA A 201 -29.09 -24.50 22.67
N ILE A 202 -29.03 -23.67 23.70
CA ILE A 202 -29.37 -24.05 25.06
C ILE A 202 -30.85 -24.44 24.98
N LYS A 203 -31.11 -25.75 24.87
CA LYS A 203 -32.43 -26.31 25.14
C LYS A 203 -32.73 -26.01 26.61
N SER A 204 -33.54 -24.99 26.87
CA SER A 204 -34.28 -24.91 28.12
C SER A 204 -35.22 -26.12 28.18
N ALA A 205 -34.86 -27.07 29.03
CA ALA A 205 -35.76 -28.12 29.44
C ALA A 205 -36.98 -27.46 30.11
N SER A 206 -38.17 -27.70 29.56
CA SER A 206 -39.41 -27.41 30.26
C SER A 206 -39.54 -28.43 31.39
N MET A 207 -39.38 -27.98 32.64
CA MET A 207 -39.99 -28.65 33.76
C MET A 207 -41.31 -27.94 34.04
N ASP A 208 -42.40 -28.63 33.67
CA ASP A 208 -43.70 -28.45 34.29
C ASP A 208 -43.51 -28.46 35.82
N ASN A 209 -44.00 -27.42 36.47
CA ASN A 209 -44.61 -27.48 37.79
C ASN A 209 -45.42 -26.20 37.96
N GLY A 210 -46.74 -26.33 37.91
CA GLY A 210 -47.65 -25.24 38.23
C GLY A 210 -47.37 -24.72 39.63
N PHE A 211 -47.25 -23.40 39.76
CA PHE A 211 -47.28 -22.76 41.06
C PHE A 211 -47.99 -21.41 41.01
N ASP A 212 -48.75 -21.22 42.07
CA ASP A 212 -49.89 -20.36 42.31
C ASP A 212 -49.53 -18.89 42.53
N PHE A 213 -50.41 -18.00 42.09
CA PHE A 213 -50.30 -16.55 42.14
C PHE A 213 -50.86 -16.05 43.47
N LYS A 214 -50.08 -16.02 44.56
CA LYS A 214 -50.38 -15.23 45.79
C LYS A 214 -49.26 -15.28 46.84
N ARG A 215 -48.49 -14.19 46.95
CA ARG A 215 -48.19 -13.46 48.22
C ARG A 215 -46.96 -12.56 48.08
N LEU A 216 -47.19 -11.26 48.23
CA LEU A 216 -46.24 -10.27 48.72
C LEU A 216 -45.75 -10.64 50.12
N ILE A 217 -44.42 -10.62 50.36
CA ILE A 217 -43.83 -10.12 51.62
C ILE A 217 -42.50 -9.43 51.28
N PHE A 218 -42.43 -8.14 51.60
CA PHE A 218 -41.21 -7.35 51.71
C PHE A 218 -40.30 -7.92 52.80
N SER A 219 -39.00 -8.06 52.54
CA SER A 219 -37.98 -7.98 53.58
C SER A 219 -36.83 -7.10 53.10
N ARG A 220 -36.44 -6.19 53.97
CA ARG A 220 -35.56 -5.04 53.77
C ARG A 220 -34.27 -5.28 54.55
N SER A 221 -33.23 -4.53 54.16
CA SER A 221 -31.93 -4.32 54.81
C SER A 221 -30.84 -5.31 54.37
N SER A 222 -29.60 -4.89 54.11
CA SER A 222 -28.98 -3.56 54.07
C SER A 222 -27.54 -3.74 53.54
N GLY A 223 -27.00 -2.74 52.82
CA GLY A 223 -25.55 -2.70 52.54
C GLY A 223 -25.15 -2.06 51.20
N THR A 224 -24.96 -0.73 51.23
CA THR A 224 -23.99 0.07 50.45
C THR A 224 -24.10 0.04 48.91
N ILE A 225 -24.82 1.00 48.30
CA ILE A 225 -24.36 2.30 47.75
C ILE A 225 -23.47 2.15 46.49
N GLY A 226 -23.99 2.57 45.33
CA GLY A 226 -23.16 2.89 44.17
C GLY A 226 -23.79 2.83 42.77
N CYS A 227 -24.65 3.82 42.45
CA CYS A 227 -24.83 4.41 41.11
C CYS A 227 -25.54 3.66 39.95
N TRP A 228 -26.80 4.08 39.75
CA TRP A 228 -27.55 4.39 38.52
C TRP A 228 -27.87 3.29 37.49
N ALA A 229 -29.16 2.91 37.53
CA ALA A 229 -29.88 2.25 36.47
C ALA A 229 -30.35 3.22 35.37
N ALA A 230 -30.28 2.73 34.13
CA ALA A 230 -31.28 2.76 33.07
C ALA A 230 -32.16 4.01 32.82
N ALA A 231 -32.14 4.49 31.58
CA ALA A 231 -33.37 4.90 30.88
C ALA A 231 -33.22 4.69 29.37
N LEU A 232 -33.89 3.65 28.87
CA LEU A 232 -34.22 3.44 27.47
C LEU A 232 -35.15 4.54 26.95
N ILE A 233 -34.87 5.00 25.73
CA ILE A 233 -35.82 5.04 24.61
C ILE A 233 -37.25 5.43 24.99
N TYR A 234 -37.55 6.74 25.00
CA TYR A 234 -38.87 7.29 24.63
C TYR A 234 -38.79 8.83 24.47
N SER A 235 -38.11 9.33 23.44
CA SER A 235 -38.28 10.73 23.00
C SER A 235 -37.80 10.99 21.56
N LEU A 236 -38.02 10.01 20.69
CA LEU A 236 -37.93 10.17 19.23
C LEU A 236 -39.37 10.10 18.70
N LEU A 237 -40.12 11.19 18.87
CA LEU A 237 -41.38 11.53 18.20
C LEU A 237 -41.94 12.81 18.85
N LEU A 238 -41.40 13.97 18.45
CA LEU A 238 -42.01 15.32 18.50
C LEU A 238 -40.87 16.35 18.45
N ASN A 239 -40.32 16.59 17.25
CA ASN A 239 -39.73 17.87 16.84
C ASN A 239 -39.44 17.88 15.33
N LEU A 240 -40.43 17.40 14.57
CA LEU A 240 -40.77 17.95 13.26
C LEU A 240 -42.12 18.60 13.50
N VAL A 241 -42.11 19.93 13.66
CA VAL A 241 -43.19 20.92 13.52
C VAL A 241 -42.79 22.13 14.40
N ASN A 242 -42.48 23.25 13.73
CA ASN A 242 -42.33 24.62 14.24
C ASN A 242 -41.00 25.01 14.93
N LEU A 243 -39.98 25.33 14.12
CA LEU A 243 -39.42 26.68 13.95
C LEU A 243 -38.31 26.67 12.90
#